data_AF-A0A953TIV0-F1
#
_entry.id   AF-A0A953TIV0-F1
#
_cell.length_a   1.000
_cell.length_b   1.000
_cell.length_c   1.000
_cell.angle_alpha   90.00
_cell.angle_beta   90.00
_cell.angle_gamma   90.00
#
_symmetry.space_group_name_H-M   'P 1'
#
loop_
_entity.id
_entity.type
_entity.pdbx_description
1 polymer ?
#
loop_
_entity_poly.entity_id
_entity_poly.type
_entity_poly.pdbx_seq_one_letter_code
_entity_poly.pdbx_strand_id
1 'polypeptide(L)'
;MANLTSCAIGKTNFGTVDLSEVKGLATIHHAISSSIGVDTIYLSAGKVPEVFLRGAGVPDNFIKFMHSLAGNAFEYYSCFISYSTKDQGFADRLYADLQAKGVRCYLATEDLKIGDPFRQRIDDAIRRYDKLLVVLSETSVASTWVESEVEAALERERAAEGKTVLFPIRLDEAVMKTSQAWAADIRRKRHMGDFSLWQDHTSYQKAFQRLLRDLQGAKTESGE
;
A
#
# COMPACT_ATOMS: atom_id res chain seq x y z
N MET A 1 -18.95 -5.36 9.16
CA MET A 1 -18.30 -5.68 10.45
C MET A 1 -18.33 -7.18 10.67
N ALA A 2 -17.18 -7.80 10.92
CA ALA A 2 -17.09 -9.23 11.24
C ALA A 2 -17.48 -9.49 12.71
N ASN A 3 -18.11 -10.64 12.97
CA ASN A 3 -18.44 -11.11 14.31
C ASN A 3 -17.85 -12.50 14.53
N LEU A 4 -16.93 -12.61 15.48
CA LEU A 4 -16.18 -13.83 15.82
C LEU A 4 -16.51 -14.34 17.22
N THR A 5 -17.67 -13.95 17.77
CA THR A 5 -18.09 -14.34 19.12
C THR A 5 -18.08 -15.86 19.27
N SER A 6 -17.32 -16.36 20.24
CA SER A 6 -17.21 -17.79 20.56
C SER A 6 -16.70 -18.68 19.42
N CYS A 7 -16.04 -18.11 18.41
CA CYS A 7 -15.38 -18.89 17.37
C CYS A 7 -14.13 -19.58 17.92
N ALA A 8 -13.76 -20.71 17.33
CA ALA A 8 -12.49 -21.37 17.59
C ALA A 8 -11.49 -21.07 16.45
N ILE A 9 -10.26 -20.66 16.80
CA ILE A 9 -9.20 -20.37 15.83
C ILE A 9 -7.88 -21.05 16.21
N GLY A 10 -6.98 -21.15 15.24
CA GLY A 10 -5.64 -21.71 15.42
C GLY A 10 -4.85 -21.71 14.11
N LYS A 11 -3.53 -21.45 14.17
CA LYS A 11 -2.66 -21.30 12.99
C LYS A 11 -3.23 -20.29 11.98
N THR A 12 -3.90 -19.25 12.49
CA THR A 12 -4.50 -18.19 11.67
C THR A 12 -3.50 -17.05 11.50
N ASN A 13 -3.50 -16.39 10.34
CA ASN A 13 -2.67 -15.21 10.09
C ASN A 13 -3.55 -13.95 10.06
N PHE A 14 -3.31 -13.03 11.00
CA PHE A 14 -3.91 -11.71 11.05
C PHE A 14 -2.91 -10.66 10.59
N GLY A 15 -2.72 -10.57 9.27
CA GLY A 15 -1.91 -9.53 8.63
C GLY A 15 -2.80 -8.56 7.85
N THR A 16 -2.47 -7.28 7.90
CA THR A 16 -3.06 -6.21 7.07
C THR A 16 -4.57 -6.07 7.26
N VAL A 17 -5.03 -6.23 8.50
CA VAL A 17 -6.44 -6.11 8.86
C VAL A 17 -6.61 -5.16 10.04
N ASP A 18 -7.75 -4.47 10.08
CA ASP A 18 -8.16 -3.74 11.27
C ASP A 18 -9.11 -4.60 12.12
N LEU A 19 -8.63 -4.99 13.30
CA LEU A 19 -9.35 -5.73 14.32
C LEU A 19 -10.14 -4.85 15.30
N SER A 20 -9.97 -3.52 15.29
CA SER A 20 -10.57 -2.60 16.27
C SER A 20 -12.11 -2.62 16.26
N GLU A 21 -12.69 -2.97 15.12
CA GLU A 21 -14.13 -3.06 14.89
C GLU A 21 -14.69 -4.50 14.95
N VAL A 22 -13.85 -5.51 15.15
CA VAL A 22 -14.30 -6.92 15.12
C VAL A 22 -14.97 -7.29 16.43
N LYS A 23 -16.23 -7.77 16.36
CA LYS A 23 -16.99 -8.18 17.54
C LYS A 23 -16.54 -9.55 18.03
N GLY A 24 -16.41 -9.71 19.35
CA GLY A 24 -16.18 -11.01 19.98
C GLY A 24 -14.73 -11.47 20.05
N LEU A 25 -13.74 -10.62 19.71
CA LEU A 25 -12.31 -10.99 19.81
C LEU A 25 -11.92 -11.53 21.19
N ALA A 26 -12.47 -10.94 22.26
CA ALA A 26 -12.19 -11.37 23.63
C ALA A 26 -12.78 -12.74 24.02
N THR A 27 -13.72 -13.27 23.22
CA THR A 27 -14.41 -14.54 23.50
C THR A 27 -13.99 -15.67 22.56
N ILE A 28 -13.01 -15.42 21.69
CA ILE A 28 -12.47 -16.44 20.79
C ILE A 28 -11.74 -17.52 21.60
N HIS A 29 -11.97 -18.77 21.23
CA HIS A 29 -11.24 -19.91 21.75
C HIS A 29 -10.00 -20.18 20.87
N HIS A 30 -8.81 -20.04 21.45
CA HIS A 30 -7.55 -20.29 20.74
C HIS A 30 -7.12 -21.75 20.97
N ALA A 31 -7.23 -22.58 19.93
CA ALA A 31 -6.79 -23.98 19.99
C ALA A 31 -5.26 -24.12 19.88
N ILE A 32 -4.59 -23.17 19.23
CA ILE A 32 -3.13 -23.06 19.09
C ILE A 32 -2.77 -21.62 18.72
N SER A 33 -1.49 -21.24 18.83
CA SER A 33 -0.98 -19.92 18.48
C SER A 33 -1.34 -19.49 17.05
N SER A 34 -1.51 -18.18 16.87
CA SER A 34 -1.81 -17.51 15.60
C SER A 34 -0.78 -16.40 15.36
N SER A 35 -0.52 -16.06 14.10
CA SER A 35 0.37 -14.95 13.76
C SER A 35 -0.42 -13.65 13.72
N ILE A 36 0.09 -12.62 14.40
CA ILE A 36 -0.46 -11.25 14.36
C ILE A 36 0.63 -10.34 13.81
N GLY A 37 0.34 -9.67 12.71
CA GLY A 37 1.25 -8.72 12.10
C GLY A 37 1.40 -7.45 12.93
N VAL A 38 2.59 -6.84 12.91
CA VAL A 38 2.80 -5.51 13.52
C VAL A 38 1.92 -4.47 12.83
N ASP A 39 1.73 -4.60 11.52
CA ASP A 39 0.82 -3.76 10.74
C ASP A 39 -0.62 -3.83 11.24
N THR A 40 -1.13 -5.01 11.58
CA THR A 40 -2.45 -5.19 12.19
C THR A 40 -2.57 -4.45 13.53
N ILE A 41 -1.53 -4.50 14.37
CA ILE A 41 -1.51 -3.78 15.65
C ILE A 41 -1.64 -2.26 15.45
N TYR A 42 -0.90 -1.69 14.48
CA TYR A 42 -0.95 -0.26 14.17
C TYR A 42 -2.27 0.14 13.50
N LEU A 43 -2.78 -0.67 12.56
CA LEU A 43 -4.07 -0.43 11.91
C LEU A 43 -5.22 -0.41 12.92
N SER A 44 -5.14 -1.25 13.94
CA SER A 44 -6.11 -1.26 15.04
C SER A 44 -5.86 -0.23 16.12
N ALA A 45 -4.87 0.65 15.97
CA ALA A 45 -4.47 1.64 16.98
C ALA A 45 -4.25 1.02 18.37
N GLY A 46 -3.76 -0.23 18.41
CA GLY A 46 -3.60 -1.00 19.64
C GLY A 46 -4.91 -1.42 20.33
N LYS A 47 -6.08 -1.17 19.73
CA LYS A 47 -7.42 -1.55 20.23
C LYS A 47 -7.72 -3.02 19.98
N VAL A 48 -6.80 -3.90 20.37
CA VAL A 48 -6.94 -5.35 20.30
C VAL A 48 -6.97 -5.90 21.73
N PRO A 49 -8.00 -6.68 22.13
CA PRO A 49 -8.07 -7.19 23.51
C PRO A 49 -6.84 -7.99 23.90
N GLU A 50 -6.25 -7.71 25.07
CA GLU A 50 -5.05 -8.41 25.53
C GLU A 50 -5.27 -9.93 25.64
N VAL A 51 -6.47 -10.37 26.04
CA VAL A 51 -6.82 -11.79 26.12
C VAL A 51 -6.71 -12.49 24.77
N PHE A 52 -7.07 -11.80 23.68
CA PHE A 52 -6.93 -12.32 22.32
C PHE A 52 -5.44 -12.41 21.93
N LEU A 53 -4.65 -11.39 22.25
CA LEU A 53 -3.21 -11.37 22.00
C LEU A 53 -2.49 -12.50 22.76
N ARG A 54 -2.79 -12.67 24.04
CA ARG A 54 -2.26 -13.78 24.86
C ARG A 54 -2.69 -15.14 24.29
N GLY A 55 -3.96 -15.28 23.92
CA GLY A 55 -4.48 -16.50 23.28
C GLY A 55 -3.80 -16.83 21.96
N ALA A 56 -3.42 -15.82 21.17
CA ALA A 56 -2.64 -15.99 19.95
C ALA A 56 -1.15 -16.33 20.20
N GLY A 57 -0.66 -16.19 21.44
CA GLY A 57 0.72 -16.46 21.82
C GLY A 57 1.63 -15.23 21.80
N VAL A 58 1.08 -14.02 21.80
CA VAL A 58 1.87 -12.78 21.88
C VAL A 58 2.44 -12.60 23.30
N PRO A 59 3.75 -12.38 23.46
CA PRO A 59 4.37 -12.19 24.77
C PRO A 59 3.85 -10.96 25.55
N ASP A 60 3.69 -11.09 26.87
CA ASP A 60 3.18 -10.01 27.74
C ASP A 60 4.04 -8.73 27.72
N ASN A 61 5.36 -8.87 27.55
CA ASN A 61 6.24 -7.70 27.42
C ASN A 61 5.91 -6.90 26.17
N PHE A 62 5.61 -7.55 25.04
CA PHE A 62 5.17 -6.88 23.83
C PHE A 62 3.81 -6.20 24.04
N ILE A 63 2.83 -6.91 24.62
CA ILE A 63 1.49 -6.37 24.92
C ILE A 63 1.60 -5.09 25.76
N LYS A 64 2.47 -5.09 26.78
CA LYS A 64 2.71 -3.93 27.65
C LYS A 64 3.19 -2.69 26.88
N PHE A 65 4.06 -2.86 25.89
CA PHE A 65 4.59 -1.73 25.09
C PHE A 65 3.73 -1.40 23.88
N MET A 66 2.85 -2.32 23.45
CA MET A 66 2.04 -2.21 22.25
C MET A 66 1.25 -0.89 22.19
N HIS A 67 0.56 -0.52 23.27
CA HIS A 67 -0.25 0.69 23.32
C HIS A 67 0.58 1.98 23.11
N SER A 68 1.82 2.00 23.57
CA SER A 68 2.73 3.14 23.36
C SER A 68 3.25 3.24 21.92
N LEU A 69 3.30 2.11 21.21
CA LEU A 69 3.76 2.03 19.82
C LEU A 69 2.63 2.34 18.83
N ALA A 70 1.43 1.82 19.10
CA ALA A 70 0.29 1.91 18.20
C ALA A 70 -0.50 3.22 18.29
N GLY A 71 -0.15 4.12 19.22
CA GLY A 71 -0.81 5.42 19.40
C GLY A 71 -0.61 6.39 18.23
N ASN A 72 0.39 6.15 17.38
CA ASN A 72 0.59 6.87 16.12
C ASN A 72 0.29 5.92 14.96
N ALA A 73 -0.91 6.03 14.37
CA ALA A 73 -1.22 5.35 13.12
C ALA A 73 -0.22 5.75 12.02
N PHE A 74 -0.07 4.93 10.97
CA PHE A 74 0.85 5.20 9.87
C PHE A 74 0.66 6.62 9.32
N GLU A 75 1.74 7.43 9.31
CA GLU A 75 1.70 8.82 8.81
C GLU A 75 1.44 8.89 7.29
N TYR A 76 1.89 7.87 6.57
CA TYR A 76 1.75 7.76 5.12
C TYR A 76 0.99 6.49 4.75
N TYR A 77 0.23 6.59 3.67
CA TYR A 77 -0.30 5.41 2.99
C TYR A 77 0.84 4.53 2.50
N SER A 78 0.67 3.21 2.63
CA SER A 78 1.57 2.27 1.97
C SER A 78 1.38 2.32 0.45
N CYS A 79 2.47 2.17 -0.30
CA CYS A 79 2.39 2.22 -1.76
C CYS A 79 3.17 1.11 -2.46
N PHE A 80 2.61 0.68 -3.58
CA PHE A 80 3.28 -0.20 -4.53
C PHE A 80 3.76 0.61 -5.73
N ILE A 81 5.04 0.50 -6.10
CA ILE A 81 5.62 1.29 -7.18
C ILE A 81 5.67 0.42 -8.44
N SER A 82 4.82 0.72 -9.41
CA SER A 82 4.78 0.05 -10.71
C SER A 82 5.59 0.84 -11.72
N TYR A 83 6.60 0.21 -12.33
CA TYR A 83 7.55 0.85 -13.24
C TYR A 83 8.07 -0.15 -14.27
N SER A 84 8.62 0.35 -15.39
CA SER A 84 9.34 -0.52 -16.32
C SER A 84 10.74 -0.80 -15.80
N THR A 85 11.27 -2.00 -16.01
CA THR A 85 12.67 -2.34 -15.68
C THR A 85 13.70 -1.41 -16.32
N LYS A 86 13.36 -0.70 -17.40
CA LYS A 86 14.20 0.33 -18.02
C LYS A 86 14.33 1.62 -17.19
N ASP A 87 13.42 1.84 -16.25
CA ASP A 87 13.38 3.00 -15.35
C ASP A 87 13.97 2.69 -13.96
N GLN A 88 14.70 1.57 -13.80
CA GLN A 88 15.20 1.08 -12.52
C GLN A 88 15.96 2.15 -11.72
N GLY A 89 16.82 2.94 -12.38
CA GLY A 89 17.60 3.98 -11.70
C GLY A 89 16.75 5.07 -11.05
N PHE A 90 15.60 5.41 -11.65
CA PHE A 90 14.63 6.31 -11.03
C PHE A 90 13.88 5.61 -9.89
N ALA A 91 13.41 4.38 -10.13
CA ALA A 91 12.62 3.62 -9.17
C ALA A 91 13.39 3.35 -7.87
N ASP A 92 14.68 2.98 -7.96
CA ASP A 92 15.55 2.75 -6.80
C ASP A 92 15.73 4.03 -5.97
N ARG A 93 15.97 5.15 -6.64
CA ARG A 93 16.11 6.45 -5.96
C ARG A 93 14.82 6.84 -5.24
N LEU A 94 13.69 6.75 -5.93
CA LEU A 94 12.39 7.07 -5.36
C LEU A 94 12.05 6.16 -4.18
N TYR A 95 12.30 4.86 -4.32
CA TYR A 95 12.10 3.87 -3.27
C TYR A 95 12.94 4.20 -2.03
N ALA A 96 14.24 4.44 -2.19
CA ALA A 96 15.13 4.78 -1.09
C ALA A 96 14.69 6.06 -0.37
N ASP A 97 14.32 7.10 -1.11
CA ASP A 97 13.88 8.37 -0.54
C ASP A 97 12.52 8.25 0.18
N LEU A 98 11.57 7.48 -0.37
CA LEU A 98 10.29 7.19 0.29
C LEU A 98 10.50 6.42 1.61
N GLN A 99 11.35 5.39 1.61
CA GLN A 99 11.70 4.63 2.81
C GLN A 99 12.39 5.51 3.86
N ALA A 100 13.31 6.39 3.45
CA ALA A 100 13.97 7.34 4.34
C ALA A 100 12.99 8.34 5.00
N LYS A 101 11.79 8.50 4.43
CA LYS A 101 10.69 9.30 4.98
C LYS A 101 9.65 8.48 5.75
N GLY A 102 9.88 7.18 5.93
CA GLY A 102 8.98 6.29 6.66
C GLY A 102 7.77 5.81 5.86
N VAL A 103 7.74 6.03 4.54
CA VAL A 103 6.68 5.51 3.67
C VAL A 103 6.90 4.01 3.48
N ARG A 104 5.89 3.21 3.80
CA ARG A 104 5.90 1.76 3.55
C ARG A 104 5.70 1.49 2.07
N CYS A 105 6.78 1.41 1.31
CA CYS A 105 6.71 1.17 -0.14
C CYS A 105 7.40 -0.11 -0.59
N TYR A 106 7.02 -0.62 -1.76
CA TYR A 106 7.56 -1.83 -2.38
C TYR A 106 7.68 -1.64 -3.90
N LEU A 107 8.71 -2.22 -4.50
CA LEU A 107 8.92 -2.18 -5.95
C LEU A 107 8.21 -3.36 -6.64
N ALA A 108 7.50 -3.05 -7.73
CA ALA A 108 6.94 -4.04 -8.65
C ALA A 108 7.94 -4.33 -9.77
N THR A 109 8.75 -5.37 -9.63
CA THR A 109 9.64 -5.79 -10.71
C THR A 109 8.86 -6.59 -11.75
N GLU A 110 9.07 -6.30 -13.04
CA GLU A 110 8.52 -7.07 -14.18
C GLU A 110 9.05 -8.52 -14.27
N ASP A 111 9.99 -8.93 -13.38
CA ASP A 111 10.52 -10.29 -13.27
C ASP A 111 9.44 -11.26 -12.74
N LEU A 112 8.50 -11.59 -13.61
CA LEU A 112 7.66 -12.77 -13.49
C LEU A 112 8.41 -13.96 -14.09
N LYS A 113 8.47 -15.08 -13.37
CA LYS A 113 8.97 -16.32 -13.95
C LYS A 113 7.95 -16.82 -14.97
N ILE A 114 8.44 -17.41 -16.07
CA ILE A 114 7.60 -18.11 -17.04
C ILE A 114 6.73 -19.13 -16.29
N GLY A 115 5.40 -18.97 -16.36
CA GLY A 115 4.42 -19.84 -15.70
C GLY A 115 3.83 -19.30 -14.39
N ASP A 116 4.29 -18.17 -13.86
CA ASP A 116 3.61 -17.52 -12.72
C ASP A 116 2.23 -17.01 -13.16
N PRO A 117 1.15 -17.27 -12.41
CA PRO A 117 -0.17 -16.74 -12.72
C PRO A 117 -0.14 -15.21 -12.63
N PHE A 118 -0.04 -14.59 -13.82
CA PHE A 118 0.11 -13.16 -14.12
C PHE A 118 -0.73 -12.22 -13.25
N ARG A 119 -1.93 -12.63 -12.83
CA ARG A 119 -2.89 -11.82 -12.04
C ARG A 119 -2.74 -11.92 -10.53
N GLN A 120 -2.24 -13.03 -9.98
CA GLN A 120 -2.32 -13.25 -8.52
C GLN A 120 -1.41 -12.33 -7.71
N ARG A 121 -0.22 -12.00 -8.22
CA ARG A 121 0.68 -11.05 -7.54
C ARG A 121 0.18 -9.60 -7.61
N ILE A 122 -0.45 -9.23 -8.72
CA ILE A 122 -1.06 -7.90 -8.93
C ILE A 122 -2.21 -7.72 -7.95
N ASP A 123 -3.14 -8.67 -7.91
CA ASP A 123 -4.29 -8.63 -7.00
C ASP A 123 -3.84 -8.62 -5.54
N ASP A 124 -2.86 -9.45 -5.17
CA ASP A 124 -2.36 -9.53 -3.80
C ASP A 124 -1.55 -8.31 -3.37
N ALA A 125 -0.75 -7.73 -4.25
CA ALA A 125 0.01 -6.52 -3.98
C ALA A 125 -0.93 -5.33 -3.88
N ILE A 126 -1.79 -5.13 -4.89
CA ILE A 126 -2.76 -4.05 -4.88
C ILE A 126 -3.66 -4.20 -3.66
N ARG A 127 -4.22 -5.38 -3.32
CA ARG A 127 -5.09 -5.55 -2.14
C ARG A 127 -4.40 -5.22 -0.81
N ARG A 128 -3.11 -5.54 -0.67
CA ARG A 128 -2.37 -5.34 0.58
C ARG A 128 -1.92 -3.90 0.81
N TYR A 129 -1.71 -3.13 -0.26
CA TYR A 129 -1.24 -1.76 -0.15
C TYR A 129 -2.37 -0.75 -0.32
N ASP A 130 -2.15 0.44 0.22
CA ASP A 130 -3.17 1.50 0.17
C ASP A 130 -3.23 2.12 -1.23
N LYS A 131 -2.06 2.42 -1.83
CA LYS A 131 -1.93 3.13 -3.11
C LYS A 131 -1.06 2.39 -4.12
N LEU A 132 -1.35 2.58 -5.41
CA LEU A 132 -0.50 2.22 -6.54
C LEU A 132 0.16 3.50 -7.10
N LEU A 133 1.48 3.60 -6.97
CA LEU A 133 2.30 4.65 -7.57
C LEU A 133 2.81 4.15 -8.94
N VAL A 134 2.22 4.62 -10.03
CA VAL A 134 2.61 4.20 -11.39
C VAL A 134 3.58 5.19 -12.03
N VAL A 135 4.73 4.68 -12.45
CA VAL A 135 5.77 5.41 -13.16
C VAL A 135 5.50 5.33 -14.67
N LEU A 136 5.18 6.47 -15.26
CA LEU A 136 4.79 6.63 -16.67
C LEU A 136 5.97 7.19 -17.47
N SER A 137 6.60 6.30 -18.24
CA SER A 137 7.65 6.56 -19.21
C SER A 137 7.22 6.00 -20.57
N GLU A 138 7.97 6.29 -21.62
CA GLU A 138 7.78 5.68 -22.93
C GLU A 138 7.72 4.14 -22.85
N THR A 139 8.61 3.55 -22.05
CA THR A 139 8.69 2.09 -21.90
C THR A 139 7.56 1.51 -21.06
N SER A 140 7.09 2.21 -20.02
CA SER A 140 5.98 1.71 -19.21
C SER A 140 4.62 1.90 -19.90
N VAL A 141 4.45 2.96 -20.70
CA VAL A 141 3.24 3.17 -21.51
C VAL A 141 3.08 2.07 -22.58
N ALA A 142 4.17 1.48 -23.04
CA ALA A 142 4.16 0.34 -23.95
C ALA A 142 4.05 -1.03 -23.24
N SER A 143 4.10 -1.08 -21.90
CA SER A 143 4.13 -2.32 -21.12
C SER A 143 2.72 -2.80 -20.79
N THR A 144 2.35 -3.99 -21.28
CA THR A 144 1.07 -4.65 -20.97
C THR A 144 0.94 -5.02 -19.49
N TRP A 145 2.08 -5.23 -18.81
CA TRP A 145 2.13 -5.44 -17.37
C TRP A 145 1.67 -4.20 -16.61
N VAL A 146 2.23 -3.03 -16.94
CA VAL A 146 1.88 -1.75 -16.29
C VAL A 146 0.43 -1.39 -16.58
N GLU A 147 -0.06 -1.63 -17.80
CA GLU A 147 -1.48 -1.49 -18.15
C GLU A 147 -2.38 -2.33 -17.23
N SER A 148 -2.03 -3.61 -17.01
CA SER A 148 -2.81 -4.52 -16.17
C SER A 148 -2.86 -4.08 -14.70
N GLU A 149 -1.75 -3.59 -14.15
CA GLU A 149 -1.68 -3.01 -12.78
C GLU A 149 -2.59 -1.78 -12.63
N VAL A 150 -2.57 -0.90 -13.63
CA VAL A 150 -3.43 0.29 -13.67
C VAL A 150 -4.90 -0.10 -13.71
N GLU A 151 -5.28 -1.05 -14.58
CA GLU A 151 -6.66 -1.51 -14.70
C GLU A 151 -7.18 -2.09 -13.38
N ALA A 152 -6.39 -2.93 -12.70
CA ALA A 152 -6.74 -3.51 -11.41
C ALA A 152 -6.91 -2.43 -10.32
N ALA A 153 -6.03 -1.41 -10.30
CA ALA A 153 -6.19 -0.28 -9.38
C ALA A 153 -7.46 0.52 -9.65
N LEU A 154 -7.79 0.79 -10.93
CA LEU A 154 -9.02 1.51 -11.30
C LEU A 154 -10.29 0.71 -10.96
N GLU A 155 -10.25 -0.62 -11.11
CA GLU A 155 -11.35 -1.49 -10.68
C GLU A 155 -11.56 -1.40 -9.16
N ARG A 156 -10.47 -1.39 -8.38
CA ARG A 156 -10.53 -1.21 -6.93
C ARG A 156 -11.12 0.15 -6.54
N GLU A 157 -10.76 1.25 -7.21
CA GLU A 157 -11.35 2.57 -6.91
C GLU A 157 -12.87 2.57 -7.11
N ARG A 158 -13.36 1.87 -8.14
CA ARG A 158 -14.81 1.73 -8.41
C ARG A 158 -15.51 0.92 -7.33
N ALA A 159 -14.86 -0.13 -6.82
CA ALA A 159 -15.41 -0.98 -5.77
C ALA A 159 -15.35 -0.33 -4.36
N ALA A 160 -14.36 0.51 -4.10
CA ALA A 160 -14.07 1.08 -2.78
C ALA A 160 -14.67 2.50 -2.56
N GLU A 161 -15.84 2.78 -3.13
CA GLU A 161 -16.59 4.04 -2.97
C GLU A 161 -15.75 5.32 -3.25
N GLY A 162 -14.91 5.30 -4.28
CA GLY A 162 -14.20 6.50 -4.74
C GLY A 162 -12.94 6.88 -3.97
N LYS A 163 -12.41 6.00 -3.11
CA LYS A 163 -11.06 6.17 -2.55
C LYS A 163 -10.03 6.17 -3.67
N THR A 164 -9.22 7.23 -3.75
CA THR A 164 -8.10 7.30 -4.71
C THR A 164 -7.04 6.25 -4.36
N VAL A 165 -6.78 5.33 -5.27
CA VAL A 165 -5.77 4.28 -5.18
C VAL A 165 -4.64 4.57 -6.16
N LEU A 166 -4.92 5.11 -7.34
CA LEU A 166 -3.95 5.31 -8.41
C LEU A 166 -3.27 6.68 -8.32
N PHE A 167 -1.94 6.67 -8.21
CA PHE A 167 -1.06 7.85 -8.14
C PHE A 167 -0.10 7.83 -9.33
N PRO A 168 -0.41 8.53 -10.43
CA PRO A 168 0.45 8.54 -11.60
C PRO A 168 1.56 9.59 -11.49
N ILE A 169 2.79 9.19 -11.83
CA ILE A 169 3.94 10.08 -11.99
C ILE A 169 4.57 9.86 -13.36
N ARG A 170 5.03 10.92 -14.01
CA ARG A 170 5.60 10.85 -15.36
C ARG A 170 7.11 11.13 -15.36
N LEU A 171 7.86 10.37 -16.16
CA LEU A 171 9.29 10.57 -16.40
C LEU A 171 9.58 11.25 -17.73
N ASP A 172 8.60 11.31 -18.63
CA ASP A 172 8.74 11.95 -19.93
C ASP A 172 7.37 12.44 -20.44
N GLU A 173 7.31 12.77 -21.74
CA GLU A 173 6.12 13.24 -22.44
C GLU A 173 5.34 12.12 -23.15
N ALA A 174 5.74 10.85 -23.03
CA ALA A 174 5.12 9.75 -23.77
C ALA A 174 3.64 9.59 -23.41
N VAL A 175 3.30 9.64 -22.11
CA VAL A 175 1.89 9.62 -21.66
C VAL A 175 1.10 10.83 -22.18
N MET A 176 1.75 11.96 -22.42
CA MET A 176 1.09 13.15 -22.95
C MET A 176 0.77 13.03 -24.45
N LYS A 177 1.49 12.16 -25.18
CA LYS A 177 1.41 12.02 -26.64
C LYS A 177 0.78 10.70 -27.10
N THR A 178 0.70 9.71 -26.23
CA THR A 178 0.25 8.35 -26.57
C THR A 178 -1.21 8.29 -27.04
N SER A 179 -1.47 7.32 -27.93
CA SER A 179 -2.81 6.90 -28.35
C SER A 179 -3.34 5.70 -27.55
N GLN A 180 -2.52 5.12 -26.65
CA GLN A 180 -2.95 4.01 -25.79
C GLN A 180 -4.10 4.46 -24.89
N ALA A 181 -5.23 3.75 -24.96
CA ALA A 181 -6.49 4.20 -24.37
C ALA A 181 -6.39 4.37 -22.84
N TRP A 182 -5.77 3.42 -22.15
CA TRP A 182 -5.60 3.44 -20.69
C TRP A 182 -4.77 4.65 -20.23
N ALA A 183 -3.64 4.91 -20.90
CA ALA A 183 -2.72 6.00 -20.57
C ALA A 183 -3.33 7.37 -20.90
N ALA A 184 -4.05 7.46 -22.03
CA ALA A 184 -4.82 8.64 -22.40
C ALA A 184 -5.94 8.94 -21.38
N ASP A 185 -6.54 7.90 -20.79
CA ASP A 185 -7.53 8.03 -19.73
C ASP A 185 -6.93 8.55 -18.43
N ILE A 186 -5.76 8.06 -18.01
CA ILE A 186 -5.01 8.63 -16.88
C ILE A 186 -4.77 10.12 -17.12
N ARG A 187 -4.21 10.48 -18.28
CA ARG A 187 -3.92 11.88 -18.65
C ARG A 187 -5.14 12.79 -18.54
N ARG A 188 -6.32 12.29 -18.95
CA ARG A 188 -7.57 13.08 -18.93
C ARG A 188 -8.19 13.19 -17.53
N LYS A 189 -8.02 12.17 -16.69
CA LYS A 189 -8.79 12.01 -15.44
C LYS A 189 -7.97 12.21 -14.18
N ARG A 190 -6.64 12.36 -14.27
CA ARG A 190 -5.73 12.44 -13.12
C ARG A 190 -4.71 13.55 -13.32
N HIS A 191 -4.40 14.23 -12.21
CA HIS A 191 -3.16 15.00 -12.14
C HIS A 191 -1.98 14.05 -11.96
N MET A 192 -0.89 14.31 -12.67
CA MET A 192 0.32 13.51 -12.62
C MET A 192 1.44 14.28 -11.91
N GLY A 193 2.19 13.59 -11.06
CA GLY A 193 3.45 14.12 -10.54
C GLY A 193 4.48 14.19 -11.66
N ASP A 194 5.10 15.34 -11.87
CA ASP A 194 6.10 15.53 -12.91
C ASP A 194 7.51 15.27 -12.37
N PHE A 195 8.10 14.16 -12.82
CA PHE A 195 9.46 13.75 -12.50
C PHE A 195 10.34 13.73 -13.77
N SER A 196 9.97 14.44 -14.83
CA SER A 196 10.74 14.46 -16.08
C SER A 196 12.17 14.98 -15.94
N LEU A 197 12.42 15.81 -14.91
CA LEU A 197 13.74 16.33 -14.55
C LEU A 197 14.31 15.66 -13.28
N TRP A 198 14.01 14.38 -13.04
CA TRP A 198 14.43 13.68 -11.82
C TRP A 198 15.94 13.62 -11.61
N GLN A 199 16.74 13.71 -12.66
CA GLN A 199 18.21 13.74 -12.56
C GLN A 199 18.72 15.04 -11.93
N ASP A 200 18.00 16.16 -12.10
CA ASP A 200 18.29 17.39 -11.38
C ASP A 200 17.81 17.29 -9.93
N HIS A 201 18.74 17.50 -8.99
CA HIS A 201 18.44 17.33 -7.56
C HIS A 201 17.32 18.26 -7.08
N THR A 202 17.34 19.53 -7.49
CA THR A 202 16.37 20.53 -7.04
C THR A 202 14.98 20.23 -7.56
N SER A 203 14.86 19.94 -8.85
CA SER A 203 13.62 19.60 -9.52
C SER A 203 13.02 18.32 -8.93
N TYR A 204 13.85 17.29 -8.74
CA TYR A 204 13.43 16.06 -8.08
C TYR A 204 12.91 16.31 -6.67
N GLN A 205 13.65 17.03 -5.82
CA GLN A 205 13.23 17.27 -4.43
C GLN A 205 11.90 18.02 -4.39
N LYS A 206 11.67 18.99 -5.28
CA LYS A 206 10.40 19.70 -5.38
C LYS A 206 9.24 18.75 -5.74
N ALA A 207 9.42 17.89 -6.74
CA ALA A 207 8.43 16.91 -7.15
C ALA A 207 8.17 15.86 -6.04
N PHE A 208 9.24 15.39 -5.40
CA PHE A 208 9.21 14.42 -4.31
C PHE A 208 8.46 14.94 -3.08
N GLN A 209 8.71 16.20 -2.66
CA GLN A 209 7.97 16.82 -1.55
C GLN A 209 6.48 16.95 -1.85
N ARG A 210 6.12 17.21 -3.12
CA ARG A 210 4.70 17.20 -3.51
C ARG A 210 4.10 15.80 -3.40
N LEU A 211 4.79 14.79 -3.91
CA LEU A 211 4.35 13.40 -3.82
C LEU A 211 4.17 12.96 -2.35
N LEU A 212 5.11 13.30 -1.46
CA LEU A 212 4.99 12.98 -0.03
C LEU A 212 3.72 13.55 0.59
N ARG A 213 3.38 14.81 0.28
CA ARG A 213 2.14 15.42 0.77
C ARG A 213 0.91 14.69 0.25
N ASP A 214 0.92 14.29 -1.02
CA ASP A 214 -0.20 13.57 -1.62
C ASP A 214 -0.34 12.12 -1.07
N LEU A 215 0.74 11.55 -0.54
CA LEU A 215 0.77 10.23 0.11
C LEU A 215 0.47 10.25 1.62
N GLN A 216 0.34 11.42 2.25
CA GLN A 216 -0.02 11.49 3.67
C GLN A 216 -1.38 10.84 3.91
N GLY A 217 -1.45 10.01 4.94
CA GLY A 217 -2.69 9.42 5.41
C GLY A 217 -3.65 10.51 5.88
N ALA A 218 -4.97 10.27 5.78
CA ALA A 218 -5.93 11.10 6.50
C ALA A 218 -5.56 11.05 7.99
N LYS A 219 -5.14 12.18 8.57
CA LYS A 219 -4.96 12.29 10.02
C LYS A 219 -6.27 11.87 10.66
N THR A 220 -6.25 10.81 11.46
CA THR A 220 -7.34 10.57 12.39
C THR A 220 -7.33 11.79 13.32
N GLU A 221 -8.33 12.65 13.22
CA GLU A 221 -8.57 13.67 14.22
C GLU A 221 -8.69 12.94 15.55
N SER A 222 -7.67 13.07 16.39
CA SER A 222 -7.74 12.72 17.79
C SER A 222 -8.81 13.63 18.38
N GLY A 223 -10.03 13.11 18.53
CA GLY A 223 -11.08 13.77 19.29
C GLY A 223 -10.56 14.04 20.70
N GLU A 224 -10.60 15.31 21.08
CA GLU A 224 -10.48 15.76 22.48
C GLU A 224 -11.61 15.18 23.34
#